data_AF-A0A4U8YP14-F1
#
_entry.id   AF-A0A4U8YP14-F1
#
_cell.length_a   1.000
_cell.length_b   1.000
_cell.length_c   1.000
_cell.angle_alpha   90.00
_cell.angle_beta   90.00
_cell.angle_gamma   90.00
#
_symmetry.space_group_name_H-M   'P 1'
#
loop_
_entity.id
_entity.type
_entity.pdbx_description
1 polymer ?
#
loop_
_entity_poly.entity_id
_entity_poly.type
_entity_poly.pdbx_seq_one_letter_code
_entity_poly.pdbx_strand_id
1 'polypeptide(L)'
;MLRDVYVDALLERLDDKKYRDYAFEALKIFRAETCTLSDNNGIEIPFIDIYCQLPKNMELNFIDIIEASLAWQQILLGKLQYGFISIPDQAKKDADIEGNNSIISNLVNLYPGQIIEANFTGGNFGADGYIEFAKPPISKKTIFPLEVGYCKSDQIMTHIFQNQCFARFPYDYAFIVIFEDTEFKPFEIG
;
A
#
# COMPACT_ATOMS: atom_id res chain seq x y z
N MET A 1 -20.79 16.99 9.28
CA MET A 1 -20.88 18.37 9.78
C MET A 1 -19.57 18.88 10.39
N LEU A 2 -19.07 18.36 11.53
CA LEU A 2 -17.74 18.76 12.06
C LEU A 2 -16.58 18.33 11.14
N ARG A 3 -16.67 17.15 10.54
CA ARG A 3 -15.73 16.61 9.53
C ARG A 3 -15.66 17.48 8.27
N ASP A 4 -16.76 18.10 7.88
CA ASP A 4 -16.84 18.92 6.66
C ASP A 4 -16.23 20.31 6.89
N VAL A 5 -16.56 20.94 8.02
CA VAL A 5 -15.99 22.23 8.44
C VAL A 5 -14.48 22.17 8.61
N TYR A 6 -13.95 21.04 9.11
CA TYR A 6 -12.51 20.85 9.30
C TYR A 6 -11.75 20.63 7.98
N VAL A 7 -12.38 19.90 7.04
CA VAL A 7 -11.83 19.65 5.70
C VAL A 7 -11.84 20.92 4.85
N ASP A 8 -12.89 21.72 4.91
CA ASP A 8 -12.98 23.00 4.20
C ASP A 8 -11.92 24.00 4.71
N ALA A 9 -11.72 24.09 6.03
CA ALA A 9 -10.68 24.94 6.62
C ALA A 9 -9.24 24.48 6.28
N LEU A 10 -9.03 23.19 6.03
CA LEU A 10 -7.74 22.63 5.59
C LEU A 10 -7.48 22.86 4.09
N LEU A 11 -8.52 22.76 3.26
CA LEU A 11 -8.47 23.03 1.81
C LEU A 11 -8.21 24.50 1.51
N GLU A 12 -8.72 25.42 2.34
CA GLU A 12 -8.43 26.86 2.23
C GLU A 12 -6.95 27.20 2.41
N ARG A 13 -6.19 26.37 3.12
CA ARG A 13 -4.76 26.56 3.42
C ARG A 13 -3.80 26.04 2.33
N LEU A 14 -4.30 25.33 1.32
CA LEU A 14 -3.48 24.86 0.20
C LEU A 14 -3.35 25.94 -0.87
N ASP A 15 -2.20 26.61 -0.96
CA ASP A 15 -1.97 27.71 -1.93
C ASP A 15 -2.02 27.28 -3.39
N ASP A 16 -1.79 25.99 -3.67
CA ASP A 16 -1.75 25.47 -5.04
C ASP A 16 -3.12 24.93 -5.47
N LYS A 17 -3.73 25.65 -6.42
CA LYS A 17 -5.03 25.36 -7.02
C LYS A 17 -5.11 23.94 -7.61
N LYS A 18 -4.02 23.44 -8.21
CA LYS A 18 -4.00 22.12 -8.86
C LYS A 18 -4.09 20.99 -7.83
N TYR A 19 -3.35 21.09 -6.73
CA TYR A 19 -3.42 20.10 -5.65
C TYR A 19 -4.72 20.19 -4.86
N ARG A 20 -5.27 21.40 -4.70
CA ARG A 20 -6.59 21.61 -4.13
C ARG A 20 -7.68 20.92 -4.97
N ASP A 21 -7.65 21.08 -6.29
CA ASP A 21 -8.63 20.46 -7.19
C ASP A 21 -8.48 18.92 -7.19
N TYR A 22 -7.26 18.38 -7.19
CA TYR A 22 -7.04 16.94 -7.04
C TYR A 22 -7.53 16.41 -5.70
N ALA A 23 -7.30 17.12 -4.60
CA ALA A 23 -7.79 16.76 -3.29
C ALA A 23 -9.32 16.79 -3.21
N PHE A 24 -9.98 17.74 -3.89
CA PHE A 24 -11.44 17.80 -3.98
C PHE A 24 -12.03 16.63 -4.78
N GLU A 25 -11.45 16.29 -5.93
CA GLU A 25 -11.93 15.15 -6.74
C GLU A 25 -11.65 13.81 -6.04
N ALA A 26 -10.47 13.67 -5.43
CA ALA A 26 -10.11 12.59 -4.51
C ALA A 26 -11.15 12.38 -3.39
N LEU A 27 -11.47 13.46 -2.68
CA LEU A 27 -12.47 13.45 -1.61
C LEU A 27 -13.88 13.13 -2.12
N LYS A 28 -14.25 13.59 -3.32
CA LYS A 28 -15.55 13.25 -3.93
C LYS A 28 -15.64 11.76 -4.24
N ILE A 29 -14.60 11.18 -4.83
CA ILE A 29 -14.53 9.74 -5.11
C ILE A 29 -14.57 8.95 -3.79
N PHE A 30 -13.80 9.37 -2.79
CA PHE A 30 -13.79 8.75 -1.46
C PHE A 30 -15.14 8.82 -0.74
N ARG A 31 -15.88 9.91 -0.93
CA ARG A 31 -17.24 10.08 -0.37
C ARG A 31 -18.30 9.30 -1.14
N ALA A 32 -18.06 9.01 -2.42
CA ALA A 32 -19.02 8.38 -3.31
C ALA A 32 -18.86 6.86 -3.38
N GLU A 33 -17.65 6.32 -3.22
CA GLU A 33 -17.37 4.90 -3.42
C GLU A 33 -16.59 4.26 -2.27
N THR A 34 -17.11 3.14 -1.78
CA THR A 34 -16.31 2.15 -1.07
C THR A 34 -15.71 1.26 -2.14
N CYS A 35 -14.46 1.52 -2.53
CA CYS A 35 -13.78 0.52 -3.34
C CYS A 35 -13.23 -0.58 -2.47
N THR A 36 -13.66 -1.78 -2.82
CA THR A 36 -13.15 -3.03 -2.33
C THR A 36 -12.15 -3.61 -3.32
N LEU A 37 -10.89 -3.80 -2.90
CA LEU A 37 -9.98 -4.67 -3.63
C LEU A 37 -10.48 -6.10 -3.47
N SER A 38 -10.58 -6.83 -4.58
CA SER A 38 -10.96 -8.25 -4.57
C SER A 38 -9.85 -9.09 -5.18
N ASP A 39 -9.58 -10.25 -4.57
CA ASP A 39 -8.81 -11.30 -5.20
C ASP A 39 -9.73 -12.29 -5.95
N ASN A 40 -9.15 -13.22 -6.70
CA ASN A 40 -9.91 -14.28 -7.40
C ASN A 40 -10.65 -15.23 -6.44
N ASN A 41 -10.40 -15.15 -5.14
CA ASN A 41 -11.04 -15.96 -4.10
C ASN A 41 -12.18 -15.20 -3.37
N GLY A 42 -12.45 -13.95 -3.77
CA GLY A 42 -13.53 -13.14 -3.19
C GLY A 42 -13.18 -12.46 -1.86
N ILE A 43 -11.89 -12.32 -1.52
CA ILE A 43 -11.47 -11.52 -0.37
C ILE A 43 -11.67 -10.05 -0.73
N GLU A 44 -12.64 -9.42 -0.08
CA GLU A 44 -13.08 -8.06 -0.36
C GLU A 44 -12.62 -7.11 0.76
N ILE A 45 -11.70 -6.18 0.46
CA ILE A 45 -11.12 -5.27 1.46
C ILE A 45 -11.07 -3.82 0.96
N PRO A 46 -11.48 -2.82 1.77
CA PRO A 46 -11.39 -1.43 1.37
C PRO A 46 -9.96 -1.03 1.03
N PHE A 47 -9.76 -0.41 -0.15
CA PHE A 47 -8.45 0.09 -0.57
C PHE A 47 -7.82 1.01 0.48
N ILE A 48 -8.64 1.84 1.13
CA ILE A 48 -8.20 2.76 2.18
C ILE A 48 -7.68 2.05 3.43
N ASP A 49 -8.21 0.88 3.78
CA ASP A 49 -7.76 0.13 4.95
C ASP A 49 -6.39 -0.48 4.69
N ILE A 50 -6.15 -0.91 3.46
CA ILE A 50 -4.84 -1.40 3.01
C ILE A 50 -3.86 -0.25 2.82
N TYR A 51 -4.29 0.93 2.37
CA TYR A 51 -3.42 2.05 2.05
C TYR A 51 -3.08 2.90 3.28
N CYS A 52 -4.08 3.27 4.08
CA CYS A 52 -3.91 4.19 5.20
C CYS A 52 -4.02 3.51 6.56
N GLN A 53 -3.75 2.22 6.70
CA GLN A 53 -3.77 1.56 8.01
C GLN A 53 -2.82 2.30 8.96
N LEU A 54 -3.42 3.09 9.85
CA LEU A 54 -2.76 3.85 10.91
C LEU A 54 -3.06 3.18 12.26
N PRO A 55 -2.21 3.38 13.27
CA PRO A 55 -2.49 2.91 14.63
C PRO A 55 -3.86 3.39 15.11
N LYS A 56 -4.59 2.56 15.89
CA LYS A 56 -5.95 2.85 16.42
C LYS A 56 -6.14 4.22 17.08
N ASN A 57 -5.06 4.86 17.53
CA ASN A 57 -5.08 6.16 18.21
C ASN A 57 -4.52 7.31 17.35
N MET A 58 -4.23 7.05 16.08
CA MET A 58 -3.68 8.02 15.15
C MET A 58 -4.79 8.45 14.18
N GLU A 59 -5.08 9.74 14.16
CA GLU A 59 -6.05 10.29 13.21
C GLU A 59 -5.47 10.26 11.80
N LEU A 60 -6.27 9.81 10.83
CA LEU A 60 -5.99 9.96 9.41
C LEU A 60 -5.88 11.45 9.09
N ASN A 61 -4.68 11.87 8.70
CA ASN A 61 -4.47 13.26 8.31
C ASN A 61 -4.92 13.47 6.86
N PHE A 62 -5.07 14.73 6.48
CA PHE A 62 -5.60 15.09 5.17
C PHE A 62 -4.67 14.68 4.00
N ILE A 63 -3.36 14.68 4.22
CA ILE A 63 -2.38 14.23 3.22
C ILE A 63 -2.56 12.73 2.96
N ASP A 64 -2.81 11.93 4.00
CA ASP A 64 -3.03 10.48 3.84
C ASP A 64 -4.22 10.18 2.92
N ILE A 65 -5.30 10.96 3.06
CA ILE A 65 -6.50 10.83 2.22
C ILE A 65 -6.21 11.22 0.77
N ILE A 66 -5.46 12.31 0.55
CA ILE A 66 -5.07 12.74 -0.80
C ILE A 66 -4.22 11.66 -1.47
N GLU A 67 -3.20 11.17 -0.78
CA GLU A 67 -2.26 10.20 -1.34
C GLU A 67 -2.94 8.86 -1.65
N ALA A 68 -3.83 8.39 -0.78
CA ALA A 68 -4.65 7.22 -1.07
C ALA A 68 -5.54 7.45 -2.31
N SER A 69 -6.13 8.63 -2.43
CA SER A 69 -7.00 8.91 -3.56
C SER A 69 -6.23 9.06 -4.88
N LEU A 70 -5.00 9.57 -4.84
CA LEU A 70 -4.11 9.61 -6.00
C LEU A 70 -3.73 8.19 -6.42
N ALA A 71 -3.33 7.33 -5.48
CA ALA A 71 -3.05 5.93 -5.76
C ALA A 71 -4.28 5.21 -6.34
N TRP A 72 -5.46 5.46 -5.78
CA TRP A 72 -6.74 4.96 -6.28
C TRP A 72 -7.02 5.40 -7.73
N GLN A 73 -6.80 6.67 -8.05
CA GLN A 73 -6.92 7.17 -9.42
C GLN A 73 -5.97 6.44 -10.37
N GLN A 74 -4.72 6.18 -9.96
CA GLN A 74 -3.78 5.43 -10.80
C GLN A 74 -4.22 3.98 -11.03
N ILE A 75 -4.88 3.34 -10.05
CA ILE A 75 -5.49 2.01 -10.23
C ILE A 75 -6.60 2.04 -11.26
N LEU A 76 -7.53 2.99 -11.15
CA LEU A 76 -8.65 3.13 -12.10
C LEU A 76 -8.18 3.44 -13.53
N LEU A 77 -7.06 4.15 -13.67
CA LEU A 77 -6.44 4.41 -14.96
C LEU A 77 -5.62 3.23 -15.50
N GLY A 78 -5.50 2.14 -14.74
CA GLY A 78 -4.72 0.95 -15.09
C GLY A 78 -3.20 1.13 -15.01
N LYS A 79 -2.74 2.23 -14.42
CA LYS A 79 -1.33 2.61 -14.33
C LYS A 79 -0.64 1.97 -13.13
N LEU A 80 -1.33 1.93 -11.99
CA LEU A 80 -0.95 1.19 -10.81
C LEU A 80 -1.73 -0.12 -10.77
N GLN A 81 -1.03 -1.25 -10.87
CA GLN A 81 -1.64 -2.58 -10.78
C GLN A 81 -1.40 -3.17 -9.40
N TYR A 82 -2.24 -4.14 -9.02
CA TYR A 82 -2.13 -4.83 -7.74
C TYR A 82 -2.38 -6.33 -7.84
N GLY A 83 -1.92 -7.07 -6.83
CA GLY A 83 -2.12 -8.51 -6.69
C GLY A 83 -2.15 -8.94 -5.23
N PHE A 84 -2.61 -10.16 -4.97
CA PHE A 84 -2.74 -10.70 -3.61
C PHE A 84 -2.06 -12.05 -3.46
N ILE A 85 -1.46 -12.28 -2.30
CA ILE A 85 -0.99 -13.57 -1.83
C ILE A 85 -1.71 -13.87 -0.51
N SER A 86 -2.56 -14.90 -0.48
CA SER A 86 -3.16 -15.37 0.77
C SER A 86 -2.10 -16.06 1.62
N ILE A 87 -2.12 -15.83 2.93
CA ILE A 87 -1.16 -16.40 3.87
C ILE A 87 -1.91 -17.00 5.06
N PRO A 88 -1.32 -17.97 5.78
CA PRO A 88 -2.04 -18.70 6.83
C PRO A 88 -2.28 -17.87 8.10
N ASP A 89 -1.45 -16.86 8.36
CA ASP A 89 -1.43 -16.10 9.61
C ASP A 89 -1.35 -14.59 9.36
N GLN A 90 -1.81 -13.81 10.34
CA GLN A 90 -1.73 -12.34 10.31
C GLN A 90 -0.37 -11.83 10.80
N ALA A 91 0.02 -10.64 10.34
CA ALA A 91 1.27 -9.98 10.71
C ALA A 91 1.40 -9.86 12.24
N LYS A 92 2.62 -10.10 12.74
CA LYS A 92 3.00 -9.79 14.13
C LYS A 92 3.52 -8.37 14.19
N LYS A 93 3.48 -7.76 15.38
CA LYS A 93 4.04 -6.42 15.62
C LYS A 93 5.46 -6.33 15.08
N ASP A 94 5.87 -5.18 14.54
CA ASP A 94 7.17 -5.05 13.84
C ASP A 94 8.37 -5.44 14.72
N ALA A 95 8.25 -5.25 16.04
CA ALA A 95 9.26 -5.66 17.01
C ALA A 95 9.46 -7.20 17.10
N ASP A 96 8.50 -7.99 16.63
CA ASP A 96 8.53 -9.45 16.61
C ASP A 96 9.06 -9.96 15.25
N ILE A 97 10.35 -9.71 15.02
CA ILE A 97 11.06 -10.07 13.79
C ILE A 97 11.01 -11.59 13.55
N GLU A 98 11.22 -12.39 14.59
CA GLU A 98 11.18 -13.85 14.49
C GLU A 98 9.77 -14.35 14.15
N GLY A 99 8.73 -13.79 14.79
CA GLY A 99 7.35 -14.13 14.50
C GLY A 99 6.95 -13.82 13.05
N ASN A 100 7.31 -12.63 12.56
CA ASN A 100 7.06 -12.25 11.16
C ASN A 100 7.85 -13.14 10.19
N ASN A 101 9.13 -13.40 10.44
CA ASN A 101 9.93 -14.33 9.63
C ASN A 101 9.37 -15.74 9.62
N SER A 102 8.85 -16.23 10.75
CA SER A 102 8.22 -17.55 10.81
C SER A 102 6.97 -17.62 9.93
N ILE A 103 6.21 -16.53 9.77
CA ILE A 103 5.03 -16.49 8.90
C ILE A 103 5.45 -16.43 7.43
N ILE A 104 6.34 -15.50 7.07
CA ILE A 104 6.68 -15.27 5.66
C ILE A 104 7.61 -16.34 5.08
N SER A 105 8.46 -16.98 5.90
CA SER A 105 9.29 -18.11 5.43
C SER A 105 8.45 -19.31 5.01
N ASN A 106 7.25 -19.47 5.59
CA ASN A 106 6.29 -20.49 5.14
C ASN A 106 5.75 -20.21 3.73
N LEU A 107 5.83 -18.98 3.21
CA LEU A 107 5.35 -18.66 1.86
C LEU A 107 6.11 -19.38 0.77
N VAL A 108 7.42 -19.54 0.93
CA VAL A 108 8.26 -20.32 0.00
C VAL A 108 7.78 -21.77 -0.06
N ASN A 109 7.36 -22.33 1.08
CA ASN A 109 6.85 -23.69 1.16
C ASN A 109 5.42 -23.84 0.61
N LEU A 110 4.57 -22.83 0.82
CA LEU A 110 3.18 -22.83 0.35
C LEU A 110 3.09 -22.56 -1.16
N TYR A 111 3.99 -21.73 -1.68
CA TYR A 111 3.99 -21.29 -3.08
C TYR A 111 5.36 -21.48 -3.76
N PRO A 112 5.95 -22.69 -3.76
CA PRO A 112 7.33 -22.92 -4.21
C PRO A 112 7.55 -22.67 -5.71
N GLY A 113 6.47 -22.63 -6.50
CA GLY A 113 6.51 -22.28 -7.92
C GLY A 113 6.32 -20.78 -8.21
N GLN A 114 6.04 -19.97 -7.20
CA GLN A 114 5.73 -18.54 -7.32
C GLN A 114 6.68 -17.66 -6.50
N ILE A 115 7.06 -18.07 -5.29
CA ILE A 115 7.93 -17.32 -4.38
C ILE A 115 9.26 -18.08 -4.23
N ILE A 116 10.38 -17.40 -4.46
CA ILE A 116 11.74 -17.91 -4.27
C ILE A 116 12.18 -17.69 -2.83
N GLU A 117 12.03 -16.45 -2.35
CA GLU A 117 12.52 -16.02 -1.04
C GLU A 117 11.59 -14.96 -0.45
N ALA A 118 11.48 -14.94 0.87
CA ALA A 118 10.79 -13.88 1.61
C ALA A 118 11.50 -13.69 2.95
N ASN A 119 11.83 -12.44 3.29
CA ASN A 119 12.55 -12.11 4.51
C ASN A 119 12.08 -10.77 5.09
N PHE A 120 12.05 -10.68 6.42
CA PHE A 120 11.71 -9.51 7.19
C PHE A 120 12.87 -9.22 8.14
N THR A 121 13.54 -8.10 7.93
CA THR A 121 14.65 -7.67 8.76
C THR A 121 14.21 -6.70 9.85
N GLY A 122 13.04 -6.06 9.68
CA GLY A 122 12.47 -5.03 10.55
C GLY A 122 13.26 -3.72 10.50
N GLY A 123 12.59 -2.58 10.65
CA GLY A 123 13.27 -1.30 10.78
C GLY A 123 12.33 -0.13 11.01
N ASN A 124 12.71 0.82 11.86
CA ASN A 124 12.11 2.14 11.76
C ASN A 124 12.80 2.81 10.57
N PHE A 125 12.08 3.09 9.48
CA PHE A 125 12.46 3.81 8.24
C PHE A 125 12.63 2.94 6.98
N GLY A 126 11.56 2.84 6.19
CA GLY A 126 11.54 2.28 4.83
C GLY A 126 11.09 0.82 4.79
N ALA A 127 11.45 0.12 3.70
CA ALA A 127 11.15 -1.30 3.50
C ALA A 127 11.70 -2.16 4.62
N ASP A 128 10.81 -2.82 5.35
CA ASP A 128 11.16 -3.72 6.45
C ASP A 128 11.68 -5.09 5.99
N GLY A 129 11.47 -5.43 4.73
CA GLY A 129 11.84 -6.71 4.15
C GLY A 129 11.74 -6.75 2.63
N TYR A 130 11.73 -7.95 2.07
CA TYR A 130 11.49 -8.17 0.64
C TYR A 130 10.83 -9.52 0.35
N ILE A 131 10.24 -9.62 -0.83
CA ILE A 131 9.73 -10.85 -1.43
C ILE A 131 10.32 -10.98 -2.83
N GLU A 132 10.91 -12.15 -3.11
CA GLU A 132 11.42 -12.53 -4.42
C GLU A 132 10.49 -13.59 -5.06
N PHE A 133 10.15 -13.37 -6.32
CA PHE A 133 9.24 -14.21 -7.09
C PHE A 133 9.96 -15.00 -8.20
N ALA A 134 9.52 -16.24 -8.40
CA ALA A 134 10.02 -17.11 -9.47
C ALA A 134 9.64 -16.58 -10.86
N LYS A 135 8.50 -15.91 -10.93
CA LYS A 135 8.02 -15.16 -12.08
C LYS A 135 7.36 -13.88 -11.60
N PRO A 136 7.39 -12.82 -12.40
CA PRO A 136 6.72 -11.58 -12.08
C PRO A 136 5.24 -11.77 -11.70
N PRO A 137 4.77 -11.25 -10.55
CA PRO A 137 3.37 -11.35 -10.16
C PRO A 137 2.46 -10.40 -10.95
N ILE A 138 2.99 -9.28 -11.46
CA ILE A 138 2.25 -8.26 -12.21
C ILE A 138 3.03 -7.89 -13.50
N SER A 139 4.14 -7.16 -13.38
CA SER A 139 5.07 -6.79 -14.45
C SER A 139 6.43 -7.46 -14.24
N LYS A 140 7.37 -7.39 -15.21
CA LYS A 140 8.66 -8.12 -15.27
C LYS A 140 9.56 -8.06 -14.02
N LYS A 141 9.25 -7.25 -13.01
CA LYS A 141 9.97 -7.24 -11.73
C LYS A 141 9.67 -8.48 -10.92
N THR A 142 10.68 -8.93 -10.20
CA THR A 142 10.61 -10.13 -9.37
C THR A 142 10.98 -9.89 -7.91
N ILE A 143 11.51 -8.72 -7.56
CA ILE A 143 11.89 -8.40 -6.17
C ILE A 143 11.10 -7.17 -5.73
N PHE A 144 10.29 -7.32 -4.70
CA PHE A 144 9.41 -6.29 -4.17
C PHE A 144 9.79 -6.00 -2.72
N PRO A 145 10.05 -4.73 -2.34
CA PRO A 145 10.22 -4.37 -0.94
C PRO A 145 8.94 -4.71 -0.16
N LEU A 146 9.07 -5.23 1.05
CA LEU A 146 7.97 -5.64 1.91
C LEU A 146 7.83 -4.70 3.10
N GLU A 147 6.67 -4.06 3.21
CA GLU A 147 6.24 -3.29 4.38
C GLU A 147 5.38 -4.18 5.27
N VAL A 148 5.63 -4.21 6.58
CA VAL A 148 4.75 -4.93 7.53
C VAL A 148 3.98 -3.94 8.38
N GLY A 149 2.69 -4.19 8.55
CA GLY A 149 1.87 -3.45 9.49
C GLY A 149 1.47 -2.05 9.04
N TYR A 150 1.67 -1.07 9.93
CA TYR A 150 1.24 0.31 9.73
C TYR A 150 2.28 1.05 8.89
N CYS A 151 1.80 1.76 7.88
CA CYS A 151 2.65 2.54 6.99
C CYS A 151 1.96 3.88 6.77
N LYS A 152 2.73 4.96 6.88
CA LYS A 152 2.22 6.27 6.48
C LYS A 152 2.13 6.34 4.96
N SER A 153 1.21 7.14 4.47
CA SER A 153 0.99 7.26 3.03
C SER A 153 2.22 7.81 2.29
N ASP A 154 3.02 8.67 2.92
CA ASP A 154 4.24 9.24 2.34
C ASP A 154 5.33 8.18 2.09
N GLN A 155 5.43 7.18 2.96
CA GLN A 155 6.30 6.01 2.77
C GLN A 155 5.82 5.17 1.59
N ILE A 156 4.51 4.94 1.47
CA ILE A 156 3.93 4.21 0.33
C ILE A 156 4.16 4.93 -0.99
N MET A 157 3.95 6.25 -1.01
CA MET A 157 4.27 7.08 -2.17
C MET A 157 5.76 7.00 -2.50
N THR A 158 6.63 7.00 -1.50
CA THR A 158 8.07 6.79 -1.70
C THR A 158 8.32 5.46 -2.40
N HIS A 159 7.69 4.37 -1.98
CA HIS A 159 7.85 3.08 -2.64
C HIS A 159 7.26 3.02 -4.05
N ILE A 160 6.08 3.56 -4.28
CA ILE A 160 5.45 3.56 -5.62
C ILE A 160 6.25 4.45 -6.57
N PHE A 161 6.58 5.68 -6.16
CA PHE A 161 7.19 6.70 -7.03
C PHE A 161 8.71 6.68 -7.06
N GLN A 162 9.39 5.91 -6.20
CA GLN A 162 10.85 5.72 -6.28
C GLN A 162 11.23 4.28 -6.64
N ASN A 163 10.56 3.30 -6.04
CA ASN A 163 10.89 1.89 -6.26
C ASN A 163 10.04 1.24 -7.35
N GLN A 164 9.02 1.94 -7.88
CA GLN A 164 8.04 1.46 -8.86
C GLN A 164 7.12 0.34 -8.35
N CYS A 165 7.48 -0.32 -7.25
CA CYS A 165 6.73 -1.44 -6.73
C CYS A 165 6.99 -1.65 -5.23
N PHE A 166 6.00 -2.23 -4.55
CA PHE A 166 6.14 -2.74 -3.18
C PHE A 166 5.10 -3.80 -2.86
N ALA A 167 5.39 -4.60 -1.85
CA ALA A 167 4.48 -5.51 -1.20
C ALA A 167 4.16 -4.98 0.19
N ARG A 168 2.94 -5.21 0.67
CA ARG A 168 2.51 -4.87 2.02
C ARG A 168 1.84 -6.05 2.68
N PHE A 169 2.26 -6.32 3.90
CA PHE A 169 1.65 -7.29 4.81
C PHE A 169 0.95 -6.55 5.96
N PRO A 170 -0.30 -6.11 5.75
CA PRO A 170 -1.00 -5.25 6.70
C PRO A 170 -1.43 -6.01 7.98
N TYR A 171 -1.60 -5.27 9.09
CA TYR A 171 -2.08 -5.84 10.34
C TYR A 171 -3.53 -6.31 10.24
N ASP A 172 -3.92 -7.27 11.09
CA ASP A 172 -5.28 -7.82 11.18
C ASP A 172 -5.76 -8.57 9.92
N TYR A 173 -4.87 -8.74 8.95
CA TYR A 173 -5.16 -9.30 7.63
C TYR A 173 -4.24 -10.47 7.34
N ALA A 174 -4.80 -11.53 6.74
CA ALA A 174 -4.09 -12.77 6.40
C ALA A 174 -3.80 -12.82 4.89
N PHE A 175 -3.19 -11.76 4.36
CA PHE A 175 -2.67 -11.72 3.00
C PHE A 175 -1.53 -10.70 2.89
N ILE A 176 -0.80 -10.79 1.78
CA ILE A 176 0.12 -9.77 1.30
C ILE A 176 -0.46 -9.18 0.04
N VAL A 177 -0.52 -7.86 -0.04
CA VAL A 177 -0.88 -7.15 -1.27
C VAL A 177 0.39 -6.70 -1.97
N ILE A 178 0.39 -6.75 -3.29
CA ILE A 178 1.50 -6.34 -4.16
C ILE A 178 0.98 -5.16 -4.97
N PHE A 179 1.77 -4.09 -5.08
CA PHE A 179 1.50 -2.94 -5.93
C PHE A 179 2.67 -2.72 -6.89
N GLU A 180 2.36 -2.42 -8.15
CA GLU A 180 3.35 -2.11 -9.17
C GLU A 180 2.86 -1.04 -10.14
N ASP A 181 3.65 0.01 -10.31
CA ASP A 181 3.48 1.03 -11.34
C ASP A 181 4.01 0.51 -12.69
N THR A 182 3.10 0.31 -13.64
CA THR A 182 3.39 -0.23 -14.97
C THR A 182 3.89 0.82 -15.96
N GLU A 183 3.71 2.10 -15.66
CA GLU A 183 4.14 3.23 -16.49
C GLU A 183 5.36 3.97 -15.93
N PHE A 184 5.97 3.43 -14.86
CA PHE A 184 7.03 4.09 -14.14
C PHE A 184 8.16 4.57 -15.07
N LYS A 185 8.44 5.87 -14.97
CA LYS A 185 9.63 6.50 -15.53
C LYS A 185 10.45 6.97 -14.33
N PRO A 186 11.66 6.44 -14.11
CA PRO A 186 12.51 6.94 -13.04
C PRO A 186 12.70 8.44 -13.23
N PHE A 187 12.62 9.20 -12.13
CA PHE A 187 13.01 10.60 -12.14
C PHE A 187 14.49 10.68 -12.53
N GLU A 188 14.77 11.09 -13.76
CA GLU A 188 16.11 11.46 -14.18
C GLU A 188 16.41 12.83 -13.55
N ILE A 189 17.26 12.84 -12.52
CA ILE A 189 17.83 14.09 -12.01
C ILE A 189 18.86 14.54 -13.03
N GLY A 190 18.45 15.46 -13.92
CA GLY A 190 19.32 16.23 -14.80
C GLY A 190 19.90 17.47 -14.12
#